data_AF-A0A380JXZ8-F1
#
_entry.id   AF-A0A380JXZ8-F1
#
_cell.length_a   1.000
_cell.length_b   1.000
_cell.length_c   1.000
_cell.angle_alpha   90.00
_cell.angle_beta   90.00
_cell.angle_gamma   90.00
#
_symmetry.space_group_name_H-M   'P 1'
#
loop_
_entity.id
_entity.type
_entity.pdbx_description
1 polymer ?
#
loop_
_entity_poly.entity_id
_entity_poly.type
_entity_poly.pdbx_seq_one_letter_code
_entity_poly.pdbx_strand_id
1 'polypeptide(L)' 'MEKLGDRLRKQRQLNKLTQQELADRIGINRGAYSNWENGK' A
#
# COMPACT_ATOMS: atom_id res chain seq x y z
N MET A 1 5.93 8.60 -16.05
CA MET A 1 6.63 8.50 -14.75
C MET A 1 5.75 7.67 -13.82
N GLU A 2 6.27 6.61 -13.22
CA GLU A 2 5.52 5.79 -12.25
C GLU A 2 5.31 6.57 -10.95
N LYS A 3 4.09 6.59 -10.40
CA LYS A 3 3.78 7.30 -9.15
C LYS A 3 4.14 6.43 -7.95
N LEU A 4 4.36 7.05 -6.79
CA LEU A 4 4.64 6.34 -5.54
C LEU A 4 3.57 5.28 -5.22
N GLY A 5 2.29 5.62 -5.40
CA GLY A 5 1.18 4.71 -5.12
C GLY A 5 1.18 3.45 -5.99
N ASP A 6 1.61 3.56 -7.25
CA ASP A 6 1.72 2.42 -8.17
C ASP A 6 2.83 1.46 -7.71
N ARG A 7 3.98 2.00 -7.28
CA ARG A 7 5.11 1.23 -6.74
C ARG A 7 4.72 0.48 -5.46
N LEU A 8 4.00 1.15 -4.55
CA LEU A 8 3.51 0.55 -3.32
C LEU A 8 2.56 -0.61 -3.59
N ARG A 9 1.58 -0.39 -4.49
CA ARG A 9 0.63 -1.41 -4.91
C ARG A 9 1.31 -2.62 -5.54
N LYS A 10 2.27 -2.39 -6.43
CA LYS A 10 3.06 -3.45 -7.08
C LYS A 10 3.82 -4.27 -6.05
N GLN A 11 4.54 -3.62 -5.12
CA GLN A 11 5.29 -4.32 -4.09
C GLN A 11 4.39 -5.14 -3.17
N ARG A 12 3.23 -4.58 -2.78
CA ARG A 12 2.24 -5.30 -1.98
C ARG A 12 1.72 -6.55 -2.69
N GLN A 13 1.38 -6.45 -3.97
CA GLN A 13 0.90 -7.57 -4.78
C GLN A 13 1.96 -8.64 -5.01
N LEU A 14 3.23 -8.25 -5.21
CA LEU A 14 4.36 -9.20 -5.31
C LEU A 14 4.51 -10.05 -4.05
N ASN A 15 4.21 -9.46 -2.89
CA ASN A 15 4.22 -10.15 -1.61
C ASN A 15 2.89 -10.85 -1.27
N LYS A 16 1.91 -10.84 -2.20
CA LYS A 16 0.57 -11.42 -2.03
C LYS A 16 -0.17 -10.92 -0.79
N LEU A 17 0.05 -9.65 -0.43
CA LEU A 17 -0.58 -9.02 0.71
C LEU A 17 -1.81 -8.21 0.29
N THR A 18 -2.82 -8.18 1.14
CA THR A 18 -3.91 -7.20 1.12
C THR A 18 -3.44 -5.87 1.70
N GLN A 19 -4.19 -4.79 1.43
CA GLN A 19 -3.89 -3.49 2.04
C GLN A 19 -3.97 -3.53 3.57
N GLN A 20 -4.86 -4.36 4.12
CA GLN A 20 -5.01 -4.54 5.56
C GLN A 20 -3.77 -5.23 6.15
N GLU A 21 -3.37 -6.37 5.61
CA GLU A 21 -2.20 -7.12 6.10
C GLU A 21 -0.92 -6.29 6.05
N LEU A 22 -0.72 -5.50 4.98
CA LEU A 22 0.46 -4.65 4.91
C LEU A 22 0.39 -3.48 5.89
N ALA A 23 -0.79 -2.87 6.08
CA ALA A 23 -0.99 -1.82 7.07
C ALA A 23 -0.74 -2.33 8.49
N ASP A 24 -1.23 -3.54 8.82
CA ASP A 24 -1.01 -4.20 10.11
C ASP A 24 0.48 -4.47 10.35
N ARG A 25 1.21 -4.96 9.33
CA ARG A 25 2.66 -5.22 9.41
C ARG A 25 3.50 -3.99 9.70
N ILE A 26 3.10 -2.83 9.19
CA ILE A 26 3.82 -1.57 9.37
C ILE A 26 3.21 -0.68 10.47
N GLY A 27 2.18 -1.18 11.16
CA GLY A 27 1.57 -0.51 12.31
C GLY A 27 0.78 0.75 11.97
N ILE A 28 0.16 0.82 10.79
CA ILE A 28 -0.67 1.97 10.39
C ILE A 28 -2.11 1.58 10.11
N ASN A 29 -2.99 2.58 10.01
CA ASN A 29 -4.37 2.36 9.57
C ASN A 29 -4.43 2.00 8.07
N ARG A 30 -5.26 1.02 7.71
CA ARG A 30 -5.48 0.59 6.32
C ARG A 30 -5.93 1.72 5.39
N GLY A 31 -6.70 2.69 5.89
CA GLY A 31 -7.09 3.90 5.14
C GLY A 31 -5.90 4.80 4.81
N ALA A 32 -4.95 4.97 5.75
CA ALA A 32 -3.72 5.71 5.50
C ALA A 32 -2.89 5.04 4.39
N TYR A 33 -2.73 3.71 4.45
CA TYR A 33 -2.07 2.95 3.39
C TYR A 33 -2.79 3.09 2.03
N SER A 34 -4.12 3.06 2.04
CA SER A 34 -4.93 3.25 0.83
C SER A 34 -4.75 4.63 0.20
N ASN A 35 -4.61 5.68 1.02
CA ASN A 35 -4.32 7.03 0.52
C ASN A 35 -2.98 7.10 -0.20
N TRP A 36 -1.95 6.44 0.34
CA TRP A 36 -0.63 6.38 -0.31
C TRP A 36 -0.71 5.68 -1.68
N GLU A 37 -1.44 4.56 -1.78
CA GLU A 37 -1.65 3.88 -3.08
C GLU A 37 -2.43 4.73 -4.09
N ASN A 38 -3.31 5.63 -3.61
CA ASN A 38 -4.14 6.48 -4.46
C ASN A 38 -3.53 7.89 -4.69
N GLY A 39 -2.37 8.19 -4.09
CA GLY A 39 -1.67 9.47 -4.25
C GLY A 39 -2.33 10.63 -3.50
N LYS A 40 -2.98 10.35 -2.37
CA LYS A 40 -3.55 11.35 -1.45
C LYS A 40 -2.66 11.57 -0.24
#